data_AF-A0A350URB1-F1
#
_entry.id   AF-A0A350URB1-F1
#
_cell.length_a   1.000
_cell.length_b   1.000
_cell.length_c   1.000
_cell.angle_alpha   90.00
_cell.angle_beta   90.00
_cell.angle_gamma   90.00
#
_symmetry.space_group_name_H-M   'P 1'
#
loop_
_entity.id
_entity.type
_entity.pdbx_description
1 polymer ?
#
loop_
_entity_poly.entity_id
_entity_poly.type
_entity_poly.pdbx_seq_one_letter_code
_entity_poly.pdbx_strand_id
1 'polypeptide(L)'
;MSTMHCAWWISGLLLAGTAAAPGQELKDEFFFEAGKTRVLILSGRNNHDWRASTAHLRRILEATGRFDVRVTEEPAGLTAETLRPYDVLVSDYCGPRWAAQAEEAVAAFVREGKGLVAVHAASYPFGVMPVLTAKMGRSEVYEKPWAEWEKMLGARWQNGDAAKGKKRTGHSRRHVFEVEWTETAHPVAAGLPAKFRVSDELYSRFVLSPSIRILARAFDDPAVNGTGQREAILWTNEYGRGRVFHTALGHDVAAMMAQGFVDSFARGVEWAATGKVTIPPELALEPKDKNAVRALLVVGGHDHDASLYRVFEGSRDLRVNVNPHPVAYRGDLRKRYDVVVMYDMVQELPEDQRKNLRAYAEAGGGIVVLHHALANFQDWDWWREMAGGLYLLKDREGFGKGSTYKHDVDLEARPAADHPVVRGLPPMWIRDETYKGVWQAPGILPLLTTSEATSNEVIGWISPYKPARVVVIQLGHGREAHENPWFQRLLRNAMLWASGRLK
;
A
#
# COMPACT_ATOMS: atom_id res chain seq x y z
N MET A 1 -49.39 -70.07 25.84
CA MET A 1 -50.55 -70.08 24.93
C MET A 1 -51.33 -68.79 25.12
N SER A 2 -51.74 -68.14 24.02
CA SER A 2 -52.67 -67.01 23.87
C SER A 2 -52.30 -65.61 24.40
N THR A 3 -51.74 -64.84 23.46
CA THR A 3 -52.06 -63.45 23.05
C THR A 3 -53.01 -62.61 23.91
N MET A 4 -52.57 -61.39 24.27
CA MET A 4 -53.45 -60.24 24.51
C MET A 4 -52.92 -58.98 23.80
N HIS A 5 -53.87 -58.27 23.20
CA HIS A 5 -53.75 -57.14 22.28
C HIS A 5 -53.45 -55.80 22.98
N CYS A 6 -52.78 -54.93 22.21
CA CYS A 6 -52.56 -53.51 22.44
C CYS A 6 -53.82 -52.69 22.75
N ALA A 7 -53.69 -51.75 23.69
CA ALA A 7 -54.35 -50.45 23.64
C ALA A 7 -53.48 -49.42 24.38
N TRP A 8 -52.81 -48.54 23.64
CA TRP A 8 -52.05 -47.42 24.18
C TRP A 8 -52.95 -46.19 24.30
N TRP A 9 -53.07 -45.65 25.51
CA TRP A 9 -53.65 -44.34 25.78
C TRP A 9 -52.55 -43.28 25.69
N ILE A 10 -52.69 -42.35 24.76
CA ILE A 10 -51.81 -41.17 24.64
C ILE A 10 -52.20 -40.19 25.75
N SER A 11 -51.30 -39.97 26.70
CA SER A 11 -51.41 -38.88 27.67
C SER A 11 -50.79 -37.61 27.07
N GLY A 12 -51.58 -36.55 26.96
CA GLY A 12 -51.09 -35.24 26.54
C GLY A 12 -50.25 -34.58 27.64
N LEU A 13 -49.01 -34.23 27.31
CA LEU A 13 -48.22 -33.27 28.09
C LEU A 13 -48.37 -31.88 27.44
N LEU A 14 -48.94 -30.94 28.19
CA LEU A 14 -48.81 -29.51 27.90
C LEU A 14 -47.34 -29.11 28.06
N LEU A 15 -46.70 -28.71 26.96
CA LEU A 15 -45.44 -27.98 26.99
C LEU A 15 -45.75 -26.50 27.26
N ALA A 16 -45.53 -26.07 28.50
CA ALA A 16 -45.48 -24.67 28.87
C ALA A 16 -44.31 -24.00 28.13
N GLY A 17 -44.61 -22.97 27.33
CA GLY A 17 -43.61 -22.18 26.63
C GLY A 17 -42.70 -21.46 27.61
N THR A 18 -41.40 -21.74 27.57
CA THR A 18 -40.38 -20.93 28.23
C THR A 18 -40.21 -19.64 27.44
N ALA A 19 -40.74 -18.53 27.96
CA ALA A 19 -40.37 -17.21 27.49
C ALA A 19 -38.87 -17.02 27.80
N ALA A 20 -38.06 -16.85 26.75
CA ALA A 20 -36.65 -16.49 26.91
C ALA A 20 -36.57 -15.15 27.65
N ALA A 21 -35.77 -15.10 28.73
CA ALA A 21 -35.48 -13.84 29.40
C ALA A 21 -34.89 -12.86 28.37
N PRO A 22 -35.32 -11.58 28.34
CA PRO A 22 -34.71 -10.59 27.46
C PRO A 22 -33.22 -10.51 27.79
N GLY A 23 -32.38 -10.69 26.77
CA GLY A 23 -30.94 -10.59 26.91
C GLY A 23 -30.56 -9.23 27.51
N GLN A 24 -29.50 -9.20 28.33
CA GLN A 24 -29.02 -7.98 28.94
C GLN A 24 -28.55 -7.02 27.85
N GLU A 25 -29.27 -5.91 27.64
CA GLU A 25 -28.96 -4.92 26.63
C GLU A 25 -27.77 -4.06 27.11
N LEU A 26 -26.56 -4.45 26.70
CA LEU A 26 -25.36 -3.64 26.91
C LEU A 26 -25.36 -2.51 25.88
N LYS A 27 -25.32 -1.27 26.37
CA LYS A 27 -25.28 -0.11 25.48
C LYS A 27 -23.97 -0.07 24.71
N ASP A 28 -24.05 0.17 23.40
CA ASP A 28 -22.85 0.26 22.54
C ASP A 28 -21.86 1.35 22.99
N GLU A 29 -22.33 2.36 23.74
CA GLU A 29 -21.48 3.42 24.31
C GLU A 29 -20.36 2.91 25.24
N PHE A 30 -20.46 1.67 25.74
CA PHE A 30 -19.39 1.04 26.52
C PHE A 30 -18.23 0.50 25.68
N PHE A 31 -18.43 0.28 24.37
CA PHE A 31 -17.46 -0.39 23.49
C PHE A 31 -16.90 0.52 22.39
N PHE A 32 -17.48 1.72 22.26
CA PHE A 32 -17.10 2.70 21.25
C PHE A 32 -16.77 4.05 21.87
N GLU A 33 -15.77 4.71 21.32
CA GLU A 33 -15.38 6.05 21.74
C GLU A 33 -16.48 7.08 21.46
N ALA A 34 -16.82 7.88 22.47
CA ALA A 34 -17.87 8.89 22.36
C ALA A 34 -17.53 9.96 21.30
N GLY A 35 -18.49 10.28 20.44
CA GLY A 35 -18.37 11.32 19.41
C GLY A 35 -17.57 10.91 18.16
N LYS A 36 -17.07 9.68 18.09
CA LYS A 36 -16.41 9.15 16.89
C LYS A 36 -17.38 8.43 15.96
N THR A 37 -17.17 8.55 14.66
CA THR A 37 -17.87 7.76 13.64
C THR A 37 -17.41 6.32 13.71
N ARG A 38 -18.35 5.38 13.80
CA ARG A 38 -18.03 3.96 13.99
C ARG A 38 -17.89 3.25 12.65
N VAL A 39 -16.72 2.70 12.39
CA VAL A 39 -16.37 2.07 11.11
C VAL A 39 -16.10 0.58 11.31
N LEU A 40 -16.74 -0.25 10.50
CA LEU A 40 -16.34 -1.65 10.33
C LEU A 40 -15.62 -1.80 8.99
N ILE A 41 -14.39 -2.28 9.00
CA ILE A 41 -13.69 -2.72 7.79
C ILE A 41 -13.90 -4.23 7.64
N LEU A 42 -14.50 -4.65 6.54
CA LEU A 42 -14.53 -6.04 6.10
C LEU A 42 -13.28 -6.35 5.28
N SER A 43 -12.53 -7.34 5.72
CA SER A 43 -11.28 -7.82 5.12
C SER A 43 -11.24 -9.36 5.08
N GLY A 44 -10.06 -9.98 5.07
CA GLY A 44 -9.86 -11.42 5.28
C GLY A 44 -9.64 -12.23 4.01
N ARG A 45 -10.21 -11.81 2.87
CA ARG A 45 -9.92 -12.41 1.55
C ARG A 45 -9.84 -11.34 0.49
N ASN A 46 -8.74 -11.33 -0.24
CA ASN A 46 -8.52 -10.44 -1.37
C ASN A 46 -7.46 -11.04 -2.29
N ASN A 47 -7.49 -10.67 -3.56
CA ASN A 47 -6.45 -11.01 -4.53
C ASN A 47 -5.23 -10.08 -4.41
N HIS A 48 -5.30 -9.04 -3.57
CA HIS A 48 -4.19 -8.17 -3.16
C HIS A 48 -3.73 -8.48 -1.71
N ASP A 49 -2.63 -7.87 -1.24
CA ASP A 49 -2.13 -7.99 0.14
C ASP A 49 -3.06 -7.25 1.12
N TRP A 50 -4.22 -7.86 1.41
CA TRP A 50 -5.27 -7.25 2.24
C TRP A 50 -4.82 -7.00 3.67
N ARG A 51 -3.87 -7.79 4.19
CA ARG A 51 -3.31 -7.55 5.53
C ARG A 51 -2.59 -6.21 5.56
N ALA A 52 -1.85 -5.91 4.50
CA ALA A 52 -1.19 -4.63 4.33
C ALA A 52 -2.14 -3.48 4.06
N SER A 53 -3.07 -3.63 3.12
CA SER A 53 -4.03 -2.57 2.78
C SER A 53 -4.98 -2.28 3.93
N THR A 54 -5.58 -3.29 4.56
CA THR A 54 -6.52 -3.09 5.68
C THR A 54 -5.87 -2.38 6.86
N ALA A 55 -4.63 -2.77 7.22
CA ALA A 55 -3.87 -2.07 8.25
C ALA A 55 -3.64 -0.59 7.88
N HIS A 56 -3.32 -0.32 6.62
CA HIS A 56 -3.10 1.03 6.12
C HIS A 56 -4.40 1.88 6.05
N LEU A 57 -5.51 1.31 5.57
CA LEU A 57 -6.82 1.96 5.56
C LEU A 57 -7.29 2.31 6.97
N ARG A 58 -7.15 1.38 7.91
CA ARG A 58 -7.43 1.61 9.34
C ARG A 58 -6.61 2.78 9.86
N ARG A 59 -5.30 2.77 9.59
CA ARG A 59 -4.38 3.84 9.98
C ARG A 59 -4.77 5.20 9.41
N ILE A 60 -5.23 5.26 8.15
CA ILE A 60 -5.71 6.52 7.54
C ILE A 60 -6.86 7.10 8.37
N LEU A 61 -7.84 6.28 8.72
CA LEU A 61 -9.01 6.70 9.49
C LEU A 61 -8.61 7.09 10.91
N GLU A 62 -7.83 6.26 11.61
CA GLU A 62 -7.38 6.54 12.98
C GLU A 62 -6.56 7.84 13.08
N ALA A 63 -5.71 8.14 12.09
CA ALA A 63 -4.91 9.36 12.05
C ALA A 63 -5.75 10.65 12.02
N THR A 64 -7.02 10.58 11.62
CA THR A 64 -7.93 11.74 11.67
C THR A 64 -8.40 12.08 13.08
N GLY A 65 -8.33 11.13 14.02
CA GLY A 65 -8.95 11.21 15.35
C GLY A 65 -10.49 11.15 15.35
N ARG A 66 -11.14 10.97 14.20
CA ARG A 66 -12.61 11.04 14.05
C ARG A 66 -13.31 9.69 14.03
N PHE A 67 -12.59 8.62 13.76
CA PHE A 67 -13.16 7.30 13.57
C PHE A 67 -12.77 6.36 14.70
N ASP A 68 -13.74 5.54 15.12
CA ASP A 68 -13.49 4.34 15.91
C ASP A 68 -13.62 3.14 14.98
N VAL A 69 -12.48 2.49 14.68
CA VAL A 69 -12.37 1.51 13.61
C VAL A 69 -12.24 0.11 14.19
N ARG A 70 -13.05 -0.82 13.66
CA ARG A 70 -12.94 -2.26 13.90
C ARG A 70 -12.73 -2.97 12.57
N VAL A 71 -12.11 -4.14 12.63
CA VAL A 71 -11.87 -5.00 11.47
C VAL A 71 -12.53 -6.34 11.72
N THR A 72 -13.23 -6.86 10.71
CA THR A 72 -13.65 -8.26 10.65
C THR A 72 -13.08 -8.90 9.40
N GLU A 73 -12.54 -10.10 9.54
CA GLU A 73 -12.00 -10.89 8.42
C GLU A 73 -12.98 -11.97 7.94
N GLU A 74 -14.12 -12.11 8.63
CA GLU A 74 -15.09 -13.17 8.39
C GLU A 74 -16.45 -12.60 8.01
N PRO A 75 -16.85 -12.69 6.72
CA PRO A 75 -18.16 -12.24 6.27
C PRO A 75 -19.32 -12.95 6.98
N ALA A 76 -19.10 -14.17 7.48
CA ALA A 76 -20.10 -14.90 8.27
C ALA A 76 -20.49 -14.17 9.57
N GLY A 77 -19.62 -13.30 10.09
CA GLY A 77 -19.91 -12.45 11.24
C GLY A 77 -20.79 -11.24 10.90
N LEU A 78 -21.14 -10.99 9.63
CA LEU A 78 -22.00 -9.88 9.23
C LEU A 78 -23.46 -10.27 9.40
N THR A 79 -24.10 -9.70 10.41
CA THR A 79 -25.52 -9.89 10.72
C THR A 79 -26.12 -8.52 11.03
N ALA A 80 -27.45 -8.43 11.09
CA ALA A 80 -28.11 -7.18 11.48
C ALA A 80 -27.62 -6.70 12.87
N GLU A 81 -27.45 -7.61 13.82
CA GLU A 81 -27.01 -7.26 15.19
C GLU A 81 -25.56 -6.79 15.22
N THR A 82 -24.65 -7.48 14.53
CA THR A 82 -23.23 -7.11 14.51
C THR A 82 -22.97 -5.83 13.70
N LEU A 83 -23.83 -5.49 12.74
CA LEU A 83 -23.75 -4.24 11.98
C LEU A 83 -24.43 -3.06 12.67
N ARG A 84 -25.45 -3.31 13.51
CA ARG A 84 -26.23 -2.30 14.24
C ARG A 84 -25.41 -1.14 14.84
N PRO A 85 -24.27 -1.38 15.53
CA PRO A 85 -23.53 -0.28 16.17
C PRO A 85 -22.77 0.62 15.19
N TYR A 86 -22.53 0.21 13.94
CA TYR A 86 -21.66 0.93 13.00
C TYR A 86 -22.41 1.96 12.16
N ASP A 87 -21.70 2.97 11.67
CA ASP A 87 -22.22 4.03 10.80
C ASP A 87 -21.90 3.78 9.33
N VAL A 88 -20.80 3.07 9.06
CA VAL A 88 -20.31 2.78 7.72
C VAL A 88 -19.56 1.46 7.69
N LEU A 89 -19.79 0.69 6.62
CA LEU A 89 -19.03 -0.50 6.27
C LEU A 89 -18.01 -0.14 5.17
N VAL A 90 -16.74 -0.43 5.39
CA VAL A 90 -15.68 -0.35 4.37
C VAL A 90 -15.37 -1.76 3.90
N SER A 91 -15.49 -2.03 2.60
CA SER A 91 -15.14 -3.30 1.99
C SER A 91 -13.75 -3.23 1.38
N ASP A 92 -12.81 -3.97 1.98
CA ASP A 92 -11.48 -4.33 1.44
C ASP A 92 -11.44 -5.85 1.16
N TYR A 93 -12.56 -6.37 0.61
CA TYR A 93 -12.77 -7.80 0.39
C TYR A 93 -12.97 -8.12 -1.10
N CYS A 94 -12.20 -9.08 -1.60
CA CYS A 94 -12.42 -9.73 -2.90
C CYS A 94 -12.25 -11.24 -2.74
N GLY A 95 -13.35 -11.96 -2.71
CA GLY A 95 -13.34 -13.40 -2.49
C GLY A 95 -14.69 -14.03 -2.82
N PRO A 96 -14.91 -15.29 -2.35
CA PRO A 96 -16.16 -16.00 -2.57
C PRO A 96 -17.37 -15.28 -1.99
N ARG A 97 -18.55 -15.64 -2.52
CA ARG A 97 -19.88 -15.19 -2.13
C ARG A 97 -20.10 -15.31 -0.62
N TRP A 98 -20.71 -14.28 -0.04
CA TRP A 98 -21.15 -14.33 1.34
C TRP A 98 -22.38 -15.23 1.51
N ALA A 99 -22.69 -15.60 2.75
CA ALA A 99 -23.96 -16.27 3.03
C ALA A 99 -25.14 -15.28 2.86
N ALA A 100 -26.32 -15.80 2.51
CA ALA A 100 -27.52 -14.98 2.29
C ALA A 100 -27.88 -14.06 3.48
N GLN A 101 -27.58 -14.49 4.71
CA GLN A 101 -27.74 -13.67 5.91
C GLN A 101 -26.88 -12.40 5.87
N ALA A 102 -25.60 -12.53 5.52
CA ALA A 102 -24.67 -11.41 5.42
C ALA A 102 -25.02 -10.48 4.26
N GLU A 103 -25.45 -11.05 3.13
CA GLU A 103 -25.95 -10.28 1.99
C GLU A 103 -27.14 -9.39 2.38
N GLU A 104 -28.18 -9.98 2.99
CA GLU A 104 -29.36 -9.22 3.41
C GLU A 104 -29.00 -8.21 4.49
N ALA A 105 -28.17 -8.57 5.47
CA ALA A 105 -27.77 -7.65 6.53
C ALA A 105 -27.04 -6.42 5.97
N VAL A 106 -26.10 -6.59 5.04
CA VAL A 106 -25.39 -5.47 4.40
C VAL A 106 -26.32 -4.66 3.52
N ALA A 107 -27.18 -5.31 2.71
CA ALA A 107 -28.13 -4.60 1.86
C ALA A 107 -29.12 -3.78 2.69
N ALA A 108 -29.64 -4.32 3.79
CA ALA A 108 -30.53 -3.61 4.72
C ALA A 108 -29.81 -2.45 5.41
N PHE A 109 -28.60 -2.67 5.93
CA PHE A 109 -27.77 -1.65 6.58
C PHE A 109 -27.62 -0.40 5.70
N VAL A 110 -27.22 -0.58 4.44
CA VAL A 110 -27.08 0.54 3.49
C VAL A 110 -28.44 1.13 3.14
N ARG A 111 -29.42 0.30 2.74
CA ARG A 111 -30.77 0.75 2.36
C ARG A 111 -31.44 1.60 3.43
N GLU A 112 -31.18 1.33 4.70
CA GLU A 112 -31.78 2.04 5.84
C GLU A 112 -31.11 3.38 6.19
N GLY A 113 -29.94 3.69 5.62
CA GLY A 113 -29.31 5.00 5.74
C GLY A 113 -27.83 4.99 6.10
N LYS A 114 -27.23 3.82 6.33
CA LYS A 114 -25.83 3.70 6.71
C LYS A 114 -24.91 3.74 5.48
N GLY A 115 -23.63 3.99 5.72
CA GLY A 115 -22.64 4.15 4.66
C GLY A 115 -22.08 2.83 4.14
N LEU A 116 -21.72 2.79 2.86
CA LEU A 116 -20.86 1.77 2.28
C LEU A 116 -19.68 2.42 1.57
N VAL A 117 -18.48 1.89 1.77
CA VAL A 117 -17.28 2.27 1.02
C VAL A 117 -16.68 1.02 0.39
N ALA A 118 -16.39 1.07 -0.91
CA ALA A 118 -15.71 -0.01 -1.60
C ALA A 118 -14.36 0.46 -2.13
N VAL A 119 -13.31 -0.30 -1.83
CA VAL A 119 -11.92 0.02 -2.20
C VAL A 119 -11.43 -0.96 -3.25
N HIS A 120 -10.97 -0.44 -4.38
CA HIS A 120 -10.27 -1.15 -5.44
C HIS A 120 -10.99 -2.45 -5.89
N ALA A 121 -10.40 -3.60 -5.54
CA ALA A 121 -10.87 -4.94 -5.90
C ALA A 121 -12.21 -5.32 -5.25
N ALA A 122 -12.71 -4.58 -4.26
CA ALA A 122 -14.04 -4.80 -3.69
C ALA A 122 -15.18 -4.64 -4.72
N SER A 123 -14.90 -4.03 -5.88
CA SER A 123 -15.83 -3.98 -7.02
C SER A 123 -15.85 -5.22 -7.91
N TYR A 124 -14.84 -6.08 -7.82
CA TYR A 124 -14.68 -7.27 -8.64
C TYR A 124 -15.65 -8.42 -8.32
N PRO A 125 -15.84 -8.81 -7.05
CA PRO A 125 -16.61 -10.02 -6.71
C PRO A 125 -18.12 -9.80 -6.90
N PHE A 126 -18.89 -10.89 -6.76
CA PHE A 126 -20.35 -10.91 -6.73
C PHE A 126 -21.06 -10.49 -8.03
N GLY A 127 -20.31 -10.29 -9.10
CA GLY A 127 -20.83 -10.01 -10.43
C GLY A 127 -20.78 -11.24 -11.35
N VAL A 128 -20.51 -10.97 -12.63
CA VAL A 128 -20.38 -11.98 -13.70
C VAL A 128 -18.96 -12.50 -13.88
N MET A 129 -18.05 -12.11 -13.00
CA MET A 129 -16.63 -12.47 -13.06
C MET A 129 -16.40 -13.78 -12.30
N PRO A 130 -15.40 -14.59 -12.71
CA PRO A 130 -15.01 -15.77 -11.93
C PRO A 130 -14.40 -15.35 -10.59
N VAL A 131 -14.50 -16.19 -9.56
CA VAL A 131 -13.82 -15.94 -8.28
C VAL A 131 -12.30 -15.93 -8.50
N LEU A 132 -11.58 -15.00 -7.85
CA LEU A 132 -10.12 -14.92 -7.93
C LEU A 132 -9.44 -15.79 -6.87
N THR A 133 -8.25 -16.30 -7.20
CA THR A 133 -7.33 -16.90 -6.24
C THR A 133 -6.53 -15.82 -5.51
N ALA A 134 -5.88 -16.20 -4.40
CA ALA A 134 -5.05 -15.29 -3.60
C ALA A 134 -3.86 -14.66 -4.35
N LYS A 135 -3.52 -15.15 -5.55
CA LYS A 135 -2.45 -14.62 -6.41
C LYS A 135 -2.98 -14.00 -7.70
N MET A 136 -4.19 -13.42 -7.66
CA MET A 136 -4.88 -12.82 -8.82
C MET A 136 -5.16 -13.77 -10.01
N GLY A 137 -5.07 -15.09 -9.79
CA GLY A 137 -5.44 -16.08 -10.80
C GLY A 137 -6.96 -16.16 -10.93
N ARG A 138 -7.47 -16.33 -12.16
CA ARG A 138 -8.90 -16.61 -12.38
C ARG A 138 -9.16 -18.08 -12.08
N SER A 139 -10.12 -18.36 -11.19
CA SER A 139 -10.61 -19.72 -11.01
C SER A 139 -11.62 -20.09 -12.11
N GLU A 140 -12.01 -21.36 -12.14
CA GLU A 140 -13.14 -21.86 -12.94
C GLU A 140 -14.49 -21.69 -12.23
N VAL A 141 -14.49 -21.10 -11.02
CA VAL A 141 -15.68 -20.95 -10.18
C VAL A 141 -16.42 -19.67 -10.55
N TYR A 142 -17.69 -19.82 -10.94
CA TYR A 142 -18.63 -18.73 -11.16
C TYR A 142 -19.76 -18.83 -10.16
N GLU A 143 -20.12 -17.69 -9.58
CA GLU A 143 -21.18 -17.57 -8.60
C GLU A 143 -22.38 -16.85 -9.22
N LYS A 144 -23.58 -17.08 -8.66
CA LYS A 144 -24.77 -16.36 -9.11
C LYS A 144 -24.59 -14.86 -8.80
N PRO A 145 -24.76 -13.96 -9.78
CA PRO A 145 -24.57 -12.52 -9.54
C PRO A 145 -25.52 -11.97 -8.48
N TRP A 146 -25.01 -11.02 -7.70
CA TRP A 146 -25.75 -10.23 -6.72
C TRP A 146 -26.22 -8.92 -7.32
N ALA A 147 -27.49 -8.85 -7.71
CA ALA A 147 -28.02 -7.62 -8.27
C ALA A 147 -27.94 -6.43 -7.30
N GLU A 148 -28.10 -6.67 -6.00
CA GLU A 148 -28.07 -5.62 -4.98
C GLU A 148 -26.65 -5.06 -4.78
N TRP A 149 -25.60 -5.87 -4.92
CA TRP A 149 -24.22 -5.37 -4.88
C TRP A 149 -23.94 -4.39 -6.02
N GLU A 150 -24.31 -4.79 -7.24
CA GLU A 150 -24.18 -3.93 -8.43
C GLU A 150 -24.98 -2.63 -8.25
N LYS A 151 -26.21 -2.72 -7.71
CA LYS A 151 -27.03 -1.54 -7.41
C LYS A 151 -26.42 -0.65 -6.34
N MET A 152 -25.83 -1.20 -5.28
CA MET A 152 -25.18 -0.43 -4.23
C MET A 152 -23.94 0.29 -4.77
N LEU A 153 -23.02 -0.43 -5.42
CA LEU A 153 -21.80 0.17 -5.97
C LEU A 153 -22.08 1.09 -7.16
N GLY A 154 -23.19 0.88 -7.87
CA GLY A 154 -23.51 1.57 -9.11
C GLY A 154 -22.53 1.23 -10.24
N ALA A 155 -21.80 0.13 -10.10
CA ALA A 155 -20.80 -0.32 -11.05
C ALA A 155 -20.63 -1.84 -10.99
N ARG A 156 -20.25 -2.46 -12.10
CA ARG A 156 -19.76 -3.83 -12.12
C ARG A 156 -18.68 -4.06 -13.17
N TRP A 157 -17.89 -5.09 -12.93
CA TRP A 157 -17.01 -5.67 -13.94
C TRP A 157 -17.81 -6.41 -15.03
N GLN A 158 -17.26 -6.44 -16.24
CA GLN A 158 -17.79 -7.20 -17.36
C GLN A 158 -16.71 -8.07 -17.99
N ASN A 159 -17.08 -9.29 -18.39
CA ASN A 159 -16.19 -10.21 -19.09
C ASN A 159 -16.02 -9.87 -20.60
N GLY A 160 -16.67 -8.80 -21.07
CA GLY A 160 -16.72 -8.43 -22.49
C GLY A 160 -17.69 -9.31 -23.28
N ASP A 161 -17.93 -8.91 -24.53
CA ASP A 161 -18.67 -9.66 -25.54
C ASP A 161 -18.09 -9.23 -26.90
N ALA A 162 -17.11 -10.01 -27.39
CA ALA A 162 -16.37 -9.68 -28.60
C ALA A 162 -17.30 -9.61 -29.83
N ALA A 163 -18.36 -10.42 -29.87
CA ALA A 163 -19.35 -10.41 -30.94
C ALA A 163 -20.18 -9.10 -30.96
N LYS A 164 -20.26 -8.39 -29.82
CA LYS A 164 -20.91 -7.08 -29.69
C LYS A 164 -19.90 -5.92 -29.56
N GLY A 165 -18.62 -6.17 -29.85
CA GLY A 165 -17.55 -5.18 -29.73
C GLY A 165 -17.29 -4.70 -28.29
N LYS A 166 -17.85 -5.36 -27.28
CA LYS A 166 -17.67 -4.99 -25.87
C LYS A 166 -16.36 -5.56 -25.35
N LYS A 167 -15.44 -4.68 -24.96
CA LYS A 167 -14.19 -5.07 -24.32
C LYS A 167 -14.42 -5.37 -22.83
N ARG A 168 -13.62 -6.31 -22.32
CA ARG A 168 -13.58 -6.70 -20.91
C ARG A 168 -13.15 -5.53 -20.02
N THR A 169 -13.70 -5.43 -18.81
CA THR A 169 -13.13 -4.59 -17.75
C THR A 169 -11.71 -5.05 -17.43
N GLY A 170 -10.81 -4.12 -17.19
CA GLY A 170 -9.42 -4.42 -16.90
C GLY A 170 -8.69 -3.16 -16.50
N HIS A 171 -7.38 -3.15 -16.66
CA HIS A 171 -6.55 -2.01 -16.31
C HIS A 171 -5.34 -1.93 -17.23
N SER A 172 -4.76 -0.74 -17.33
CA SER A 172 -3.41 -0.56 -17.87
C SER A 172 -2.36 -1.14 -16.93
N ARG A 173 -1.13 -1.31 -17.43
CA ARG A 173 0.02 -1.64 -16.57
C ARG A 173 0.16 -0.57 -15.50
N ARG A 174 0.64 -0.96 -14.31
CA ARG A 174 0.92 -0.01 -13.24
C ARG A 174 1.84 1.11 -13.75
N HIS A 175 1.43 2.35 -13.52
CA HIS A 175 2.18 3.54 -13.94
C HIS A 175 1.78 4.73 -13.07
N VAL A 176 2.46 5.86 -13.26
CA VAL A 176 2.07 7.12 -12.62
C VAL A 176 1.09 7.86 -13.53
N PHE A 177 -0.06 8.25 -13.01
CA PHE A 177 -1.05 9.05 -13.74
C PHE A 177 -1.65 10.16 -12.88
N GLU A 178 -2.30 11.12 -13.54
CA GLU A 178 -3.02 12.22 -12.89
C GLU A 178 -4.50 11.89 -12.77
N VAL A 179 -5.04 12.01 -11.56
CA VAL A 179 -6.47 11.95 -11.27
C VAL A 179 -6.99 13.37 -11.14
N GLU A 180 -8.03 13.69 -11.89
CA GLU A 180 -8.63 15.02 -11.97
C GLU A 180 -10.04 15.00 -11.39
N TRP A 181 -10.33 15.94 -10.49
CA TRP A 181 -11.66 16.10 -9.90
C TRP A 181 -12.62 16.74 -10.92
N THR A 182 -13.70 16.04 -11.24
CA THR A 182 -14.78 16.56 -12.10
C THR A 182 -15.86 17.29 -11.28
N GLU A 183 -15.96 16.99 -9.98
CA GLU A 183 -16.97 17.54 -9.07
C GLU A 183 -16.30 18.23 -7.88
N THR A 184 -15.55 19.30 -8.12
CA THR A 184 -14.73 20.01 -7.09
C THR A 184 -15.55 20.61 -5.95
N ALA A 185 -16.84 20.86 -6.15
CA ALA A 185 -17.76 21.34 -5.11
C ALA A 185 -18.32 20.23 -4.21
N HIS A 186 -18.18 18.96 -4.59
CA HIS A 186 -18.64 17.85 -3.77
C HIS A 186 -17.90 17.83 -2.42
N PRO A 187 -18.54 17.54 -1.27
CA PRO A 187 -17.88 17.60 0.05
C PRO A 187 -16.56 16.82 0.13
N VAL A 188 -16.48 15.67 -0.54
CA VAL A 188 -15.25 14.84 -0.61
C VAL A 188 -14.11 15.60 -1.32
N ALA A 189 -14.41 16.34 -2.38
CA ALA A 189 -13.42 17.04 -3.21
C ALA A 189 -13.16 18.48 -2.77
N ALA A 190 -14.06 19.08 -1.99
CA ALA A 190 -14.05 20.50 -1.66
C ALA A 190 -12.74 20.90 -0.94
N GLY A 191 -12.03 21.87 -1.54
CA GLY A 191 -10.76 22.39 -1.04
C GLY A 191 -9.52 21.57 -1.40
N LEU A 192 -9.66 20.41 -2.05
CA LEU A 192 -8.52 19.64 -2.56
C LEU A 192 -7.89 20.30 -3.79
N PRO A 193 -6.60 20.03 -4.09
CA PRO A 193 -6.02 20.39 -5.37
C PRO A 193 -6.85 19.83 -6.54
N ALA A 194 -6.92 20.58 -7.66
CA ALA A 194 -7.72 20.19 -8.82
C ALA A 194 -7.36 18.80 -9.40
N LYS A 195 -6.13 18.37 -9.17
CA LYS A 195 -5.63 17.05 -9.55
C LYS A 195 -4.57 16.56 -8.58
N PHE A 196 -4.37 15.26 -8.53
CA PHE A 196 -3.29 14.62 -7.79
C PHE A 196 -2.65 13.49 -8.60
N ARG A 197 -1.42 13.12 -8.23
CA ARG A 197 -0.69 12.01 -8.85
C ARG A 197 -0.73 10.77 -7.98
N VAL A 198 -0.82 9.62 -8.62
CA VAL A 198 -0.79 8.31 -7.98
C VAL A 198 -0.02 7.33 -8.86
N SER A 199 0.66 6.36 -8.24
CA SER A 199 1.23 5.19 -8.93
C SER A 199 0.40 3.95 -8.62
N ASP A 200 -0.45 3.56 -9.56
CA ASP A 200 -1.48 2.53 -9.36
C ASP A 200 -1.82 1.80 -10.67
N GLU A 201 -2.73 0.84 -10.60
CA GLU A 201 -3.50 0.34 -11.74
C GLU A 201 -4.67 1.30 -12.04
N LEU A 202 -4.87 1.62 -13.33
CA LEU A 202 -6.00 2.43 -13.76
C LEU A 202 -7.08 1.51 -14.32
N TYR A 203 -8.10 1.22 -13.51
CA TYR A 203 -9.24 0.40 -13.93
C TYR A 203 -10.08 1.09 -15.01
N SER A 204 -10.51 0.32 -16.00
CA SER A 204 -11.20 0.81 -17.19
C SER A 204 -12.37 -0.05 -17.60
N ARG A 205 -13.33 0.55 -18.32
CA ARG A 205 -14.47 -0.15 -18.95
C ARG A 205 -15.38 -0.85 -17.96
N PHE A 206 -15.62 -0.24 -16.80
CA PHE A 206 -16.72 -0.61 -15.93
C PHE A 206 -18.06 -0.48 -16.66
N VAL A 207 -19.02 -1.33 -16.31
CA VAL A 207 -20.43 -1.03 -16.57
C VAL A 207 -20.90 -0.14 -15.42
N LEU A 208 -21.12 1.13 -15.71
CA LEU A 208 -21.52 2.14 -14.73
C LEU A 208 -23.03 2.39 -14.81
N SER A 209 -23.68 2.48 -13.65
CA SER A 209 -25.08 2.92 -13.55
C SER A 209 -25.17 4.41 -13.89
N PRO A 210 -26.21 4.85 -14.62
CA PRO A 210 -26.44 6.29 -14.85
C PRO A 210 -26.79 7.05 -13.55
N SER A 211 -27.09 6.36 -12.46
CA SER A 211 -27.40 6.96 -11.15
C SER A 211 -26.18 7.42 -10.37
N ILE A 212 -24.97 7.00 -10.76
CA ILE A 212 -23.77 7.40 -10.01
C ILE A 212 -23.38 8.83 -10.31
N ARG A 213 -22.75 9.49 -9.34
CA ARG A 213 -22.06 10.76 -9.53
C ARG A 213 -20.55 10.51 -9.58
N ILE A 214 -19.95 10.73 -10.73
CA ILE A 214 -18.50 10.61 -10.91
C ILE A 214 -17.82 11.83 -10.30
N LEU A 215 -16.95 11.61 -9.32
CA LEU A 215 -16.22 12.66 -8.64
C LEU A 215 -14.87 12.97 -9.29
N ALA A 216 -14.20 11.95 -9.84
CA ALA A 216 -12.90 12.11 -10.48
C ALA A 216 -12.67 11.12 -11.62
N ARG A 217 -11.80 11.52 -12.56
CA ARG A 217 -11.41 10.74 -13.73
C ARG A 217 -9.89 10.76 -13.94
N ALA A 218 -9.37 9.77 -14.64
CA ALA A 218 -7.99 9.73 -15.12
C ALA A 218 -7.92 9.29 -16.58
N PHE A 219 -6.94 9.80 -17.32
CA PHE A 219 -6.69 9.37 -18.70
C PHE A 219 -5.90 8.05 -18.71
N ASP A 220 -6.45 7.03 -19.37
CA ASP A 220 -5.85 5.70 -19.45
C ASP A 220 -4.93 5.58 -20.67
N ASP A 221 -3.64 5.75 -20.44
CA ASP A 221 -2.64 5.93 -21.50
C ASP A 221 -2.44 4.66 -22.37
N PRO A 222 -2.72 4.71 -23.69
CA PRO A 222 -2.50 3.59 -24.60
C PRO A 222 -1.06 3.04 -24.60
N ALA A 223 -0.04 3.87 -24.31
CA ALA A 223 1.36 3.44 -24.27
C ALA A 223 1.64 2.40 -23.17
N VAL A 224 0.80 2.34 -22.15
CA VAL A 224 0.86 1.38 -21.04
C VAL A 224 -0.31 0.40 -21.05
N ASN A 225 -0.86 0.12 -22.24
CA ASN A 225 -2.02 -0.78 -22.44
C ASN A 225 -3.35 -0.21 -21.93
N GLY A 226 -3.48 1.11 -21.88
CA GLY A 226 -4.71 1.81 -21.54
C GLY A 226 -5.72 1.91 -22.69
N THR A 227 -6.90 2.44 -22.39
CA THR A 227 -8.02 2.58 -23.35
C THR A 227 -7.94 3.80 -24.25
N GLY A 228 -7.10 4.79 -23.91
CA GLY A 228 -7.11 6.12 -24.51
C GLY A 228 -8.31 6.97 -24.11
N GLN A 229 -9.06 6.57 -23.08
CA GLN A 229 -10.23 7.28 -22.58
C GLN A 229 -9.98 7.85 -21.19
N ARG A 230 -10.88 8.75 -20.76
CA ARG A 230 -10.92 9.25 -19.38
C ARG A 230 -11.88 8.40 -18.56
N GLU A 231 -11.33 7.44 -17.84
CA GLU A 231 -12.08 6.46 -17.03
C GLU A 231 -12.51 7.08 -15.69
N ALA A 232 -13.61 6.58 -15.12
CA ALA A 232 -14.08 6.99 -13.79
C ALA A 232 -13.23 6.32 -12.71
N ILE A 233 -12.74 7.11 -11.75
CA ILE A 233 -11.81 6.63 -10.71
C ILE A 233 -12.44 6.72 -9.31
N LEU A 234 -13.19 7.78 -9.05
CA LEU A 234 -13.88 8.01 -7.78
C LEU A 234 -15.34 8.35 -8.10
N TRP A 235 -16.28 7.73 -7.42
CA TRP A 235 -17.70 8.05 -7.57
C TRP A 235 -18.50 7.82 -6.29
N THR A 236 -19.70 8.38 -6.28
CA THR A 236 -20.70 8.13 -5.24
C THR A 236 -21.98 7.59 -5.85
N ASN A 237 -22.76 6.88 -5.06
CA ASN A 237 -24.08 6.39 -5.40
C ASN A 237 -25.00 6.45 -4.18
N GLU A 238 -26.31 6.38 -4.43
CA GLU A 238 -27.32 6.25 -3.39
C GLU A 238 -28.00 4.88 -3.51
N TYR A 239 -28.27 4.26 -2.36
CA TYR A 239 -29.01 3.00 -2.31
C TYR A 239 -29.97 3.03 -1.13
N GLY A 240 -31.28 3.09 -1.41
CA GLY A 240 -32.28 3.41 -0.39
C GLY A 240 -32.01 4.80 0.18
N ARG A 241 -31.78 4.88 1.50
CA ARG A 241 -31.36 6.11 2.20
C ARG A 241 -29.85 6.20 2.40
N GLY A 242 -29.11 5.15 2.05
CA GLY A 242 -27.67 5.03 2.27
C GLY A 242 -26.84 5.75 1.23
N ARG A 243 -25.60 6.05 1.62
CA ARG A 243 -24.59 6.70 0.79
C ARG A 243 -23.47 5.71 0.52
N VAL A 244 -23.13 5.56 -0.75
CA VAL A 244 -22.07 4.68 -1.20
C VAL A 244 -20.95 5.50 -1.82
N PHE A 245 -19.72 5.31 -1.38
CA PHE A 245 -18.52 5.88 -1.99
C PHE A 245 -17.64 4.76 -2.52
N HIS A 246 -17.12 4.92 -3.73
CA HIS A 246 -16.23 3.96 -4.36
C HIS A 246 -14.95 4.65 -4.82
N THR A 247 -13.82 3.99 -4.54
CA THR A 247 -12.52 4.30 -5.14
C THR A 247 -12.01 3.12 -5.93
N ALA A 248 -11.69 3.34 -7.20
CA ALA A 248 -11.02 2.36 -8.05
C ALA A 248 -9.51 2.29 -7.81
N LEU A 249 -8.96 3.23 -7.04
CA LEU A 249 -7.56 3.24 -6.61
C LEU A 249 -7.35 2.32 -5.41
N GLY A 250 -6.10 1.97 -5.15
CA GLY A 250 -5.66 1.24 -3.96
C GLY A 250 -5.20 -0.19 -4.24
N HIS A 251 -4.44 -0.43 -5.32
CA HIS A 251 -3.87 -1.75 -5.61
C HIS A 251 -3.00 -2.29 -4.47
N ASP A 252 -2.23 -1.42 -3.83
CA ASP A 252 -1.35 -1.74 -2.70
C ASP A 252 -1.11 -0.51 -1.81
N VAL A 253 -0.33 -0.70 -0.74
CA VAL A 253 0.01 0.38 0.20
C VAL A 253 0.73 1.54 -0.51
N ALA A 254 1.57 1.28 -1.52
CA ALA A 254 2.25 2.35 -2.24
C ALA A 254 1.28 3.24 -3.03
N ALA A 255 0.23 2.66 -3.64
CA ALA A 255 -0.87 3.43 -4.23
C ALA A 255 -1.66 4.20 -3.17
N MET A 256 -1.96 3.55 -2.03
CA MET A 256 -2.74 4.14 -0.94
C MET A 256 -2.01 5.29 -0.23
N MET A 257 -0.67 5.31 -0.26
CA MET A 257 0.16 6.38 0.29
C MET A 257 0.12 7.68 -0.53
N ALA A 258 -0.43 7.66 -1.75
CA ALA A 258 -0.61 8.88 -2.51
C ALA A 258 -1.56 9.83 -1.77
N GLN A 259 -1.16 11.10 -1.58
CA GLN A 259 -1.92 12.06 -0.78
C GLN A 259 -3.39 12.17 -1.22
N GLY A 260 -3.66 12.17 -2.53
CA GLY A 260 -5.05 12.21 -3.01
C GLY A 260 -5.85 10.95 -2.71
N PHE A 261 -5.23 9.77 -2.60
CA PHE A 261 -5.91 8.57 -2.08
C PHE A 261 -6.25 8.75 -0.60
N VAL A 262 -5.27 9.15 0.21
CA VAL A 262 -5.43 9.38 1.64
C VAL A 262 -6.58 10.35 1.92
N ASP A 263 -6.55 11.51 1.27
CA ASP A 263 -7.55 12.57 1.46
C ASP A 263 -8.94 12.10 1.01
N SER A 264 -9.04 11.53 -0.19
CA SER A 264 -10.33 11.12 -0.76
C SER A 264 -10.94 9.93 -0.02
N PHE A 265 -10.13 8.98 0.45
CA PHE A 265 -10.60 7.82 1.21
C PHE A 265 -11.18 8.26 2.57
N ALA A 266 -10.42 9.00 3.38
CA ALA A 266 -10.89 9.43 4.70
C ALA A 266 -12.15 10.30 4.60
N ARG A 267 -12.16 11.25 3.66
CA ARG A 267 -13.31 12.13 3.40
C ARG A 267 -14.50 11.37 2.80
N GLY A 268 -14.25 10.38 1.95
CA GLY A 268 -15.26 9.49 1.39
C GLY A 268 -15.95 8.65 2.45
N VAL A 269 -15.20 8.12 3.42
CA VAL A 269 -15.74 7.38 4.58
C VAL A 269 -16.57 8.30 5.48
N GLU A 270 -16.09 9.52 5.78
CA GLU A 270 -16.86 10.50 6.58
C GLU A 270 -18.17 10.88 5.87
N TRP A 271 -18.11 11.12 4.56
CA TRP A 271 -19.27 11.45 3.76
C TRP A 271 -20.27 10.30 3.67
N ALA A 272 -19.81 9.06 3.46
CA ALA A 272 -20.69 7.90 3.43
C ALA A 272 -21.42 7.74 4.78
N ALA A 273 -20.70 7.89 5.90
CA ALA A 273 -21.27 7.80 7.23
C ALA A 273 -22.25 8.93 7.55
N THR A 274 -21.92 10.18 7.23
CA THR A 274 -22.60 11.37 7.81
C THR A 274 -23.30 12.28 6.80
N GLY A 275 -22.99 12.14 5.51
CA GLY A 275 -23.41 13.06 4.45
C GLY A 275 -22.62 14.39 4.42
N LYS A 276 -21.65 14.56 5.33
CA LYS A 276 -20.81 15.77 5.46
C LYS A 276 -19.34 15.40 5.45
N VAL A 277 -18.49 16.39 5.21
CA VAL A 277 -17.03 16.28 5.37
C VAL A 277 -16.55 17.42 6.24
N THR A 278 -15.91 17.08 7.36
CA THR A 278 -15.28 18.01 8.29
C THR A 278 -13.78 17.73 8.47
N ILE A 279 -13.27 16.68 7.83
CA ILE A 279 -11.83 16.44 7.64
C ILE A 279 -11.24 17.53 6.71
N PRO A 280 -10.10 18.15 7.06
CA PRO A 280 -9.47 19.18 6.24
C PRO A 280 -9.00 18.62 4.87
N PRO A 281 -8.72 19.49 3.88
CA PRO A 281 -8.32 19.06 2.54
C PRO A 281 -6.95 18.39 2.44
N GLU A 282 -6.11 18.43 3.46
CA GLU A 282 -4.81 17.76 3.41
C GLU A 282 -4.62 17.02 4.73
N LEU A 283 -4.83 15.70 4.69
CA LEU A 283 -4.66 14.83 5.84
C LEU A 283 -3.20 14.43 5.98
N ALA A 284 -2.58 14.91 7.06
CA ALA A 284 -1.25 14.44 7.45
C ALA A 284 -1.38 13.13 8.26
N LEU A 285 -1.20 11.98 7.61
CA LEU A 285 -1.16 10.67 8.30
C LEU A 285 -0.06 10.58 9.34
N GLU A 286 1.02 11.29 9.07
CA GLU A 286 2.07 11.57 10.02
C GLU A 286 2.45 13.04 9.87
N PRO A 287 1.97 13.94 10.74
CA PRO A 287 2.46 15.31 10.74
C PRO A 287 3.96 15.25 11.02
N LYS A 288 4.72 15.38 9.93
CA LYS A 288 6.18 15.36 9.96
C LYS A 288 6.65 16.65 10.61
N ASP A 289 7.67 16.53 11.43
CA ASP A 289 8.26 17.68 12.10
C ASP A 289 8.62 18.75 11.07
N LYS A 290 8.48 20.04 11.43
CA LYS A 290 8.79 21.16 10.51
C LYS A 290 10.21 21.06 9.95
N ASN A 291 11.12 20.43 10.70
CA ASN A 291 12.52 20.25 10.37
C ASN A 291 12.86 18.82 9.91
N ALA A 292 11.85 18.01 9.58
CA ALA A 292 12.05 16.66 9.07
C ALA A 292 12.92 16.67 7.81
N VAL A 293 13.82 15.69 7.73
CA VAL A 293 14.72 15.48 6.60
C VAL A 293 13.91 15.19 5.34
N ARG A 294 14.12 16.00 4.30
CA ARG A 294 13.47 15.82 3.00
C ARG A 294 14.27 14.80 2.21
N ALA A 295 13.72 13.60 2.07
CA ALA A 295 14.36 12.51 1.35
C ALA A 295 13.70 12.30 -0.01
N LEU A 296 14.53 12.04 -1.03
CA LEU A 296 14.07 11.46 -2.28
C LEU A 296 14.42 9.97 -2.28
N LEU A 297 13.42 9.10 -2.32
CA LEU A 297 13.60 7.67 -2.59
C LEU A 297 13.50 7.43 -4.10
N VAL A 298 14.55 6.85 -4.67
CA VAL A 298 14.63 6.52 -6.10
C VAL A 298 14.50 5.02 -6.27
N VAL A 299 13.56 4.61 -7.12
CA VAL A 299 13.22 3.19 -7.37
C VAL A 299 13.06 2.91 -8.86
N GLY A 300 12.96 1.64 -9.22
CA GLY A 300 12.70 1.17 -10.58
C GLY A 300 13.94 0.68 -11.32
N GLY A 301 13.73 0.07 -12.49
CA GLY A 301 14.77 -0.61 -13.26
C GLY A 301 15.01 -2.07 -12.87
N HIS A 302 14.59 -2.44 -11.66
CA HIS A 302 14.56 -3.82 -11.15
C HIS A 302 13.38 -3.98 -10.20
N ASP A 303 12.84 -5.19 -10.09
CA ASP A 303 11.72 -5.49 -9.19
C ASP A 303 12.16 -5.43 -7.73
N HIS A 304 11.26 -5.03 -6.83
CA HIS A 304 11.51 -4.97 -5.39
C HIS A 304 10.23 -5.13 -4.57
N ASP A 305 10.38 -5.55 -3.30
CA ASP A 305 9.24 -5.75 -2.41
C ASP A 305 8.67 -4.42 -1.88
N ALA A 306 7.34 -4.29 -1.86
CA ALA A 306 6.64 -3.08 -1.40
C ALA A 306 6.86 -2.77 0.09
N SER A 307 7.31 -3.74 0.89
CA SER A 307 7.70 -3.55 2.30
C SER A 307 8.80 -2.51 2.49
N LEU A 308 9.59 -2.16 1.46
CA LEU A 308 10.55 -1.06 1.52
C LEU A 308 9.90 0.24 2.01
N TYR A 309 8.69 0.55 1.52
CA TYR A 309 8.01 1.80 1.87
C TYR A 309 7.67 1.87 3.36
N ARG A 310 7.44 0.71 4.00
CA ARG A 310 7.15 0.61 5.43
C ARG A 310 8.34 0.96 6.31
N VAL A 311 9.56 0.84 5.80
CA VAL A 311 10.77 1.23 6.54
C VAL A 311 10.74 2.71 6.95
N PHE A 312 10.06 3.55 6.18
CA PHE A 312 9.95 4.98 6.42
C PHE A 312 8.67 5.39 7.18
N GLU A 313 7.74 4.46 7.35
CA GLU A 313 6.56 4.68 8.17
C GLU A 313 6.95 4.84 9.65
N GLY A 314 6.20 5.65 10.41
CA GLY A 314 6.50 5.96 11.81
C GLY A 314 7.50 7.11 11.99
N SER A 315 8.31 7.41 10.98
CA SER A 315 9.41 8.37 11.09
C SER A 315 8.94 9.81 10.93
N ARG A 316 8.53 10.45 12.04
CA ARG A 316 8.10 11.85 12.06
C ARG A 316 9.17 12.84 11.62
N ASP A 317 10.44 12.46 11.72
CA ASP A 317 11.60 13.26 11.34
C ASP A 317 12.08 13.02 9.89
N LEU A 318 11.37 12.20 9.11
CA LEU A 318 11.64 11.95 7.69
C LEU A 318 10.43 12.29 6.81
N ARG A 319 10.62 13.10 5.77
CA ARG A 319 9.66 13.37 4.69
C ARG A 319 10.16 12.71 3.41
N VAL A 320 9.64 11.53 3.06
CA VAL A 320 10.11 10.74 1.93
C VAL A 320 9.20 10.93 0.72
N ASN A 321 9.75 11.45 -0.37
CA ASN A 321 9.10 11.49 -1.67
C ASN A 321 9.67 10.37 -2.55
N VAL A 322 8.80 9.59 -3.19
CA VAL A 322 9.23 8.52 -4.11
C VAL A 322 9.13 9.02 -5.54
N ASN A 323 10.25 9.05 -6.26
CA ASN A 323 10.26 9.30 -7.70
C ASN A 323 10.99 8.14 -8.41
N PRO A 324 10.31 7.38 -9.28
CA PRO A 324 10.94 6.29 -10.01
C PRO A 324 11.80 6.80 -11.19
N HIS A 325 12.54 5.91 -11.84
CA HIS A 325 13.06 6.17 -13.18
C HIS A 325 11.95 6.30 -14.23
N PRO A 326 12.14 7.13 -15.28
CA PRO A 326 13.28 8.02 -15.54
C PRO A 326 13.03 9.46 -15.02
N VAL A 327 12.21 9.64 -13.97
CA VAL A 327 11.77 10.97 -13.51
C VAL A 327 12.58 11.52 -12.33
N ALA A 328 13.29 10.65 -11.60
CA ALA A 328 13.97 10.97 -10.35
C ALA A 328 14.88 12.22 -10.40
N TYR A 329 15.65 12.38 -11.47
CA TYR A 329 16.72 13.38 -11.56
C TYR A 329 16.46 14.49 -12.59
N ARG A 330 15.22 14.62 -13.10
CA ARG A 330 14.88 15.60 -14.15
C ARG A 330 15.00 17.07 -13.76
N GLY A 331 14.94 17.37 -12.46
CA GLY A 331 14.99 18.75 -11.96
C GLY A 331 16.01 18.91 -10.85
N ASP A 332 16.36 20.17 -10.52
CA ASP A 332 17.31 20.47 -9.44
C ASP A 332 16.86 19.85 -8.11
N LEU A 333 17.73 19.03 -7.53
CA LEU A 333 17.48 18.30 -6.29
C LEU A 333 17.81 19.15 -5.05
N ARG A 334 18.78 20.07 -5.15
CA ARG A 334 19.41 20.77 -4.01
C ARG A 334 18.44 21.60 -3.19
N LYS A 335 17.43 22.16 -3.86
CA LYS A 335 16.39 22.97 -3.21
C LYS A 335 15.32 22.12 -2.54
N ARG A 336 15.18 20.86 -2.93
CA ARG A 336 14.03 20.00 -2.57
C ARG A 336 14.37 18.93 -1.56
N TYR A 337 15.61 18.42 -1.60
CA TYR A 337 16.00 17.23 -0.85
C TYR A 337 17.30 17.46 -0.06
N ASP A 338 17.31 16.95 1.16
CA ASP A 338 18.46 16.91 2.05
C ASP A 338 19.23 15.59 1.90
N VAL A 339 18.55 14.52 1.48
CA VAL A 339 19.15 13.21 1.18
C VAL A 339 18.48 12.55 -0.03
N VAL A 340 19.28 11.89 -0.88
CA VAL A 340 18.81 10.98 -1.94
C VAL A 340 19.10 9.54 -1.50
N VAL A 341 18.07 8.71 -1.47
CA VAL A 341 18.13 7.27 -1.15
C VAL A 341 17.91 6.50 -2.44
N MET A 342 18.90 5.75 -2.86
CA MET A 342 18.92 5.03 -4.14
C MET A 342 18.66 3.56 -3.89
N TYR A 343 17.57 3.08 -4.49
CA TYR A 343 17.10 1.69 -4.46
C TYR A 343 16.55 1.31 -5.83
N ASP A 344 17.20 1.83 -6.86
CA ASP A 344 16.98 1.64 -8.28
C ASP A 344 18.10 0.79 -8.88
N MET A 345 17.88 0.19 -10.04
CA MET A 345 18.94 -0.50 -10.79
C MET A 345 18.75 -0.26 -12.30
N VAL A 346 19.51 0.69 -12.85
CA VAL A 346 19.51 1.09 -14.24
C VAL A 346 20.95 1.32 -14.73
N GLN A 347 21.15 1.19 -16.04
CA GLN A 347 22.48 1.36 -16.64
C GLN A 347 22.64 2.71 -17.35
N GLU A 348 21.55 3.25 -17.84
CA GLU A 348 21.56 4.50 -18.61
C GLU A 348 20.79 5.58 -17.88
N LEU A 349 21.36 6.79 -17.92
CA LEU A 349 20.73 7.99 -17.41
C LEU A 349 21.01 9.13 -18.39
N PRO A 350 19.99 9.91 -18.81
CA PRO A 350 20.19 11.07 -19.67
C PRO A 350 21.22 12.05 -19.10
N GLU A 351 21.98 12.72 -19.98
CA GLU A 351 23.11 13.56 -19.57
C GLU A 351 22.72 14.74 -18.67
N ASP A 352 21.54 15.33 -18.88
CA ASP A 352 20.98 16.37 -18.01
C ASP A 352 20.72 15.84 -16.59
N GLN A 353 20.21 14.62 -16.49
CA GLN A 353 19.96 13.94 -15.23
C GLN A 353 21.27 13.52 -14.53
N ARG A 354 22.28 13.08 -15.28
CA ARG A 354 23.64 12.83 -14.76
C ARG A 354 24.23 14.09 -14.13
N LYS A 355 24.12 15.22 -14.84
CA LYS A 355 24.57 16.54 -14.35
C LYS A 355 23.84 16.95 -13.07
N ASN A 356 22.53 16.74 -12.99
CA ASN A 356 21.75 17.09 -11.80
C ASN A 356 22.14 16.26 -10.57
N LEU A 357 22.33 14.94 -10.73
CA LEU A 357 22.77 14.07 -9.63
C LEU A 357 24.19 14.44 -9.17
N ARG A 358 25.10 14.68 -10.11
CA ARG A 358 26.47 15.11 -9.80
C ARG A 358 26.51 16.46 -9.08
N ALA A 359 25.79 17.45 -9.60
CA ALA A 359 25.72 18.77 -8.99
C ALA A 359 25.09 18.75 -7.59
N TYR A 360 24.17 17.82 -7.32
CA TYR A 360 23.62 17.60 -5.98
C TYR A 360 24.67 17.08 -5.01
N ALA A 361 25.41 16.03 -5.40
CA ALA A 361 26.47 15.46 -4.59
C ALA A 361 27.60 16.46 -4.33
N GLU A 362 28.05 17.17 -5.37
CA GLU A 362 29.13 18.17 -5.27
C GLU A 362 28.73 19.41 -4.44
N ALA A 363 27.43 19.65 -4.26
CA ALA A 363 26.92 20.69 -3.38
C ALA A 363 26.76 20.24 -1.91
N GLY A 364 27.20 19.04 -1.53
CA GLY A 364 27.09 18.53 -0.16
C GLY A 364 25.81 17.79 0.17
N GLY A 365 25.01 17.42 -0.86
CA GLY A 365 23.81 16.61 -0.68
C GLY A 365 24.11 15.24 -0.04
N GLY A 366 23.23 14.76 0.84
CA GLY A 366 23.37 13.44 1.43
C GLY A 366 22.98 12.33 0.47
N ILE A 367 23.69 11.20 0.48
CA ILE A 367 23.38 10.05 -0.38
C ILE A 367 23.38 8.76 0.44
N VAL A 368 22.37 7.92 0.20
CA VAL A 368 22.33 6.54 0.68
C VAL A 368 22.17 5.63 -0.51
N VAL A 369 23.12 4.72 -0.74
CA VAL A 369 23.06 3.69 -1.78
C VAL A 369 22.65 2.38 -1.12
N LEU A 370 21.53 1.81 -1.55
CA LEU A 370 20.93 0.65 -0.92
C LEU A 370 20.87 -0.55 -1.88
N HIS A 371 21.41 -1.67 -1.43
CA HIS A 371 21.25 -2.98 -2.03
C HIS A 371 21.59 -3.02 -3.54
N HIS A 372 20.63 -3.35 -4.42
CA HIS A 372 20.83 -3.46 -5.87
C HIS A 372 21.22 -2.14 -6.55
N ALA A 373 21.08 -0.99 -5.88
CA ALA A 373 21.63 0.27 -6.38
C ALA A 373 23.16 0.24 -6.53
N LEU A 374 23.86 -0.69 -5.87
CA LEU A 374 25.26 -0.99 -6.11
C LEU A 374 25.55 -1.47 -7.55
N ALA A 375 24.55 -1.96 -8.27
CA ALA A 375 24.69 -2.41 -9.65
C ALA A 375 24.38 -1.33 -10.70
N ASN A 376 24.04 -0.10 -10.27
CA ASN A 376 23.78 1.02 -11.17
C ASN A 376 25.01 1.42 -12.01
N PHE A 377 24.75 1.96 -13.20
CA PHE A 377 25.67 2.76 -14.01
C PHE A 377 27.08 2.16 -14.16
N GLN A 378 27.18 0.91 -14.63
CA GLN A 378 28.44 0.15 -14.70
C GLN A 378 29.59 0.91 -15.42
N ASP A 379 29.25 1.73 -16.41
CA ASP A 379 30.20 2.48 -17.25
C ASP A 379 30.41 3.94 -16.81
N TRP A 380 29.90 4.35 -15.65
CA TRP A 380 30.04 5.71 -15.15
C TRP A 380 31.02 5.79 -13.98
N ASP A 381 32.28 6.13 -14.28
CA ASP A 381 33.35 6.14 -13.27
C ASP A 381 33.05 7.03 -12.05
N TRP A 382 32.43 8.20 -12.29
CA TRP A 382 32.02 9.10 -11.21
C TRP A 382 31.04 8.44 -10.23
N TRP A 383 30.12 7.60 -10.72
CA TRP A 383 29.18 6.88 -9.86
C TRP A 383 29.92 5.92 -8.93
N ARG A 384 30.82 5.11 -9.50
CA ARG A 384 31.66 4.17 -8.73
C ARG A 384 32.48 4.90 -7.66
N GLU A 385 33.11 6.02 -8.03
CA GLU A 385 33.90 6.84 -7.10
C GLU A 385 33.04 7.44 -5.99
N MET A 386 31.83 7.91 -6.32
CA MET A 386 30.90 8.50 -5.36
C MET A 386 30.40 7.46 -4.37
N ALA A 387 29.98 6.28 -4.83
CA ALA A 387 29.51 5.20 -3.96
C ALA A 387 30.65 4.57 -3.15
N GLY A 388 31.89 4.59 -3.67
CA GLY A 388 33.00 3.87 -3.06
C GLY A 388 32.84 2.34 -3.15
N GLY A 389 31.94 1.86 -4.00
CA GLY A 389 31.75 0.45 -4.30
C GLY A 389 30.89 0.23 -5.55
N LEU A 390 31.00 -0.98 -6.12
CA LEU A 390 30.30 -1.36 -7.35
C LEU A 390 30.08 -2.87 -7.38
N TYR A 391 28.82 -3.29 -7.51
CA TYR A 391 28.50 -4.67 -7.89
C TYR A 391 28.83 -4.84 -9.37
N LEU A 392 29.75 -5.75 -9.69
CA LEU A 392 30.21 -6.00 -11.05
C LEU A 392 29.26 -6.96 -11.75
N LEU A 393 28.49 -6.50 -12.73
CA LEU A 393 27.54 -7.35 -13.47
C LEU A 393 28.22 -8.43 -14.34
N LYS A 394 29.50 -8.25 -14.64
CA LYS A 394 30.33 -9.16 -15.43
C LYS A 394 31.80 -8.96 -15.08
N ASP A 395 32.64 -9.88 -15.54
CA ASP A 395 34.09 -9.71 -15.49
C ASP A 395 34.51 -8.36 -16.07
N ARG A 396 35.39 -7.65 -15.36
CA ARG A 396 35.89 -6.34 -15.76
C ARG A 396 37.39 -6.27 -15.57
N GLU A 397 38.10 -5.96 -16.65
CA GLU A 397 39.55 -5.81 -16.64
C GLU A 397 39.98 -4.72 -15.64
N GLY A 398 40.98 -5.04 -14.80
CA GLY A 398 41.44 -4.17 -13.72
C GLY A 398 40.60 -4.18 -12.44
N PHE A 399 39.43 -4.85 -12.43
CA PHE A 399 38.54 -4.91 -11.26
C PHE A 399 38.30 -6.33 -10.76
N GLY A 400 38.24 -7.31 -11.65
CA GLY A 400 38.11 -8.73 -11.31
C GLY A 400 36.93 -9.43 -11.96
N LYS A 401 36.52 -10.56 -11.36
CA LYS A 401 35.37 -11.35 -11.80
C LYS A 401 34.06 -10.66 -11.47
N GLY A 402 33.01 -10.98 -12.23
CA GLY A 402 31.65 -10.54 -11.91
C GLY A 402 31.27 -10.91 -10.47
N SER A 403 30.59 -10.00 -9.79
CA SER A 403 30.06 -10.23 -8.46
C SER A 403 28.98 -11.32 -8.52
N THR A 404 28.82 -12.05 -7.42
CA THR A 404 27.77 -13.07 -7.27
C THR A 404 26.85 -12.73 -6.12
N TYR A 405 25.65 -13.29 -6.14
CA TYR A 405 24.69 -13.15 -5.06
C TYR A 405 24.16 -14.51 -4.59
N LYS A 406 23.58 -14.53 -3.40
CA LYS A 406 22.79 -15.66 -2.89
C LYS A 406 21.62 -15.13 -2.10
N HIS A 407 20.40 -15.44 -2.54
CA HIS A 407 19.17 -15.09 -1.84
C HIS A 407 18.98 -15.89 -0.55
N ASP A 408 18.12 -15.37 0.32
CA ASP A 408 17.53 -16.08 1.44
C ASP A 408 18.56 -16.67 2.42
N VAL A 409 19.63 -15.93 2.68
CA VAL A 409 20.69 -16.32 3.61
C VAL A 409 20.41 -15.69 4.97
N ASP A 410 20.39 -16.51 6.02
CA ASP A 410 20.44 -16.02 7.39
C ASP A 410 21.88 -15.64 7.73
N LEU A 411 22.13 -14.36 8.01
CA LEU A 411 23.44 -13.85 8.38
C LEU A 411 23.39 -12.96 9.62
N GLU A 412 24.55 -12.78 10.25
CA GLU A 412 24.75 -11.83 11.33
C GLU A 412 25.52 -10.61 10.80
N ALA A 413 24.85 -9.46 10.74
CA ALA A 413 25.47 -8.18 10.40
C ALA A 413 25.91 -7.44 11.66
N ARG A 414 27.21 -7.20 11.81
CA ARG A 414 27.84 -6.66 13.01
C ARG A 414 28.32 -5.22 12.79
N PRO A 415 27.98 -4.26 13.66
CA PRO A 415 28.59 -2.94 13.65
C PRO A 415 30.11 -3.03 13.78
N ALA A 416 30.85 -2.35 12.90
CA ALA A 416 32.31 -2.44 12.77
C ALA A 416 33.05 -1.13 13.08
N ALA A 417 32.34 -0.07 13.49
CA ALA A 417 32.93 1.22 13.81
C ALA A 417 32.15 1.97 14.91
N ASP A 418 32.83 2.84 15.67
CA ASP A 418 32.15 3.89 16.44
C ASP A 418 31.76 5.03 15.49
N HIS A 419 30.61 4.85 14.87
CA HIS A 419 30.06 5.83 13.94
C HIS A 419 28.57 6.06 14.22
N PRO A 420 28.06 7.31 14.14
CA PRO A 420 26.67 7.62 14.48
C PRO A 420 25.64 6.77 13.74
N VAL A 421 25.95 6.34 12.51
CA VAL A 421 25.06 5.47 11.71
C VAL A 421 24.77 4.15 12.39
N VAL A 422 25.78 3.53 13.02
CA VAL A 422 25.66 2.20 13.66
C VAL A 422 25.69 2.25 15.19
N ARG A 423 25.82 3.44 15.78
CA ARG A 423 25.85 3.62 17.23
C ARG A 423 24.57 3.10 17.88
N GLY A 424 24.75 2.21 18.86
CA GLY A 424 23.65 1.60 19.61
C GLY A 424 22.92 0.48 18.87
N LEU A 425 23.34 0.11 17.66
CA LEU A 425 22.84 -1.10 17.01
C LEU A 425 23.52 -2.33 17.62
N PRO A 426 22.78 -3.42 17.89
CA PRO A 426 23.38 -4.71 18.21
C PRO A 426 23.89 -5.41 16.94
N PRO A 427 24.61 -6.53 17.07
CA PRO A 427 24.65 -7.52 15.99
C PRO A 427 23.22 -7.87 15.54
N MET A 428 22.98 -7.79 14.23
CA MET A 428 21.67 -7.99 13.63
C MET A 428 21.61 -9.36 12.96
N TRP A 429 20.79 -10.26 13.50
CA TRP A 429 20.39 -11.46 12.77
C TRP A 429 19.35 -11.09 11.73
N ILE A 430 19.64 -11.34 10.47
CA ILE A 430 18.82 -10.91 9.34
C ILE A 430 18.84 -11.97 8.24
N ARG A 431 17.69 -12.20 7.61
CA ARG A 431 17.56 -13.01 6.41
C ARG A 431 17.54 -12.09 5.20
N ASP A 432 18.49 -12.23 4.29
CA ASP A 432 18.67 -11.30 3.18
C ASP A 432 19.44 -11.93 2.00
N GLU A 433 19.67 -11.14 0.95
CA GLU A 433 20.58 -11.49 -0.14
C GLU A 433 22.03 -11.02 0.16
N THR A 434 22.99 -11.92 0.01
CA THR A 434 24.42 -11.61 0.17
C THR A 434 25.09 -11.37 -1.17
N TYR A 435 26.04 -10.43 -1.24
CA TYR A 435 26.88 -10.20 -2.42
C TYR A 435 28.35 -10.55 -2.18
N LYS A 436 28.97 -11.30 -3.10
CA LYS A 436 30.40 -11.62 -3.13
C LYS A 436 31.08 -10.98 -4.33
N GLY A 437 32.33 -10.56 -4.15
CA GLY A 437 33.11 -9.93 -5.22
C GLY A 437 32.64 -8.52 -5.57
N VAL A 438 31.95 -7.84 -4.65
CA VAL A 438 31.64 -6.41 -4.81
C VAL A 438 32.96 -5.64 -4.74
N TRP A 439 33.23 -4.82 -5.75
CA TRP A 439 34.39 -3.94 -5.73
C TRP A 439 34.18 -2.86 -4.67
N GLN A 440 35.20 -2.58 -3.86
CA GLN A 440 35.18 -1.57 -2.81
C GLN A 440 36.41 -0.68 -2.96
N ALA A 441 36.21 0.63 -2.90
CA ALA A 441 37.29 1.60 -3.06
C ALA A 441 38.27 1.53 -1.88
N PRO A 442 39.58 1.74 -2.12
CA PRO A 442 40.52 2.01 -1.03
C PRO A 442 40.04 3.22 -0.21
N GLY A 443 40.04 3.09 1.11
CA GLY A 443 39.66 4.18 2.02
C GLY A 443 38.16 4.28 2.35
N ILE A 444 37.33 3.30 1.98
CA ILE A 444 36.01 3.17 2.61
C ILE A 444 36.18 3.02 4.14
N LEU A 445 35.22 3.54 4.89
CA LEU A 445 35.12 3.29 6.33
C LEU A 445 34.07 2.19 6.56
N PRO A 446 34.46 0.96 6.95
CA PRO A 446 33.52 -0.10 7.25
C PRO A 446 32.59 0.30 8.39
N LEU A 447 31.28 0.09 8.20
CA LEU A 447 30.25 0.31 9.21
C LEU A 447 29.63 -1.01 9.67
N LEU A 448 29.44 -1.94 8.75
CA LEU A 448 28.81 -3.23 8.99
C LEU A 448 29.63 -4.34 8.34
N THR A 449 29.85 -5.41 9.08
CA THR A 449 30.54 -6.61 8.60
C THR A 449 29.74 -7.88 8.84
N THR A 450 30.08 -8.94 8.13
CA THR A 450 29.56 -10.30 8.31
C THR A 450 30.68 -11.32 8.08
N SER A 451 30.56 -12.49 8.70
CA SER A 451 31.42 -13.65 8.43
C SER A 451 30.79 -14.63 7.42
N GLU A 452 29.65 -14.29 6.80
CA GLU A 452 28.96 -15.16 5.86
C GLU A 452 29.82 -15.42 4.62
N ALA A 453 30.05 -16.71 4.31
CA ALA A 453 30.97 -17.13 3.26
C ALA A 453 30.53 -16.62 1.87
N THR A 454 29.23 -16.51 1.65
CA THR A 454 28.64 -16.03 0.38
C THR A 454 28.66 -14.51 0.24
N SER A 455 29.19 -13.76 1.21
CA SER A 455 29.27 -12.30 1.18
C SER A 455 30.71 -11.76 1.17
N ASN A 456 30.91 -10.53 0.68
CA ASN A 456 32.01 -9.69 1.12
C ASN A 456 31.94 -9.53 2.65
N GLU A 457 33.10 -9.39 3.30
CA GLU A 457 33.15 -9.17 4.74
C GLU A 457 32.50 -7.84 5.12
N VAL A 458 32.80 -6.76 4.39
CA VAL A 458 32.19 -5.44 4.61
C VAL A 458 30.93 -5.32 3.77
N ILE A 459 29.79 -5.13 4.44
CA ILE A 459 28.45 -5.07 3.84
C ILE A 459 27.74 -3.73 4.08
N GLY A 460 28.41 -2.78 4.72
CA GLY A 460 28.00 -1.39 4.77
C GLY A 460 29.17 -0.49 5.11
N TRP A 461 29.23 0.70 4.52
CA TRP A 461 30.37 1.60 4.66
C TRP A 461 30.02 3.08 4.42
N ILE A 462 30.93 3.97 4.83
CA ILE A 462 30.97 5.35 4.36
C ILE A 462 31.92 5.44 3.16
N SER A 463 31.47 6.08 2.08
CA SER A 463 32.31 6.33 0.90
C SER A 463 33.45 7.32 1.22
N PRO A 464 34.64 7.17 0.64
CA PRO A 464 35.71 8.17 0.72
C PRO A 464 35.38 9.47 -0.04
N TYR A 465 34.30 9.51 -0.83
CA TYR A 465 33.92 10.66 -1.66
C TYR A 465 33.65 11.92 -0.82
N LYS A 466 34.60 12.87 -0.83
CA LYS A 466 34.57 14.05 0.03
C LYS A 466 33.45 15.07 -0.22
N PRO A 467 33.00 15.31 -1.47
CA PRO A 467 32.00 16.34 -1.70
C PRO A 467 30.64 16.05 -1.04
N ALA A 468 30.30 14.79 -0.77
CA ALA A 468 29.01 14.38 -0.20
C ALA A 468 29.20 13.46 1.01
N ARG A 469 28.15 13.33 1.83
CA ARG A 469 28.09 12.27 2.85
C ARG A 469 27.33 11.09 2.28
N VAL A 470 28.07 10.05 1.92
CA VAL A 470 27.55 8.87 1.24
C VAL A 470 27.65 7.66 2.16
N VAL A 471 26.51 7.05 2.44
CA VAL A 471 26.42 5.76 3.14
C VAL A 471 26.02 4.70 2.14
N VAL A 472 26.68 3.54 2.18
CA VAL A 472 26.28 2.38 1.39
C VAL A 472 25.89 1.25 2.32
N ILE A 473 24.76 0.61 2.03
CA ILE A 473 24.23 -0.52 2.78
C ILE A 473 23.89 -1.62 1.77
N GLN A 474 24.55 -2.77 1.86
CA GLN A 474 24.29 -3.91 0.98
C GLN A 474 22.96 -4.60 1.32
N LEU A 475 22.56 -4.60 2.58
CA LEU A 475 21.30 -5.23 3.03
C LEU A 475 20.07 -4.53 2.43
N GLY A 476 18.94 -5.24 2.41
CA GLY A 476 17.63 -4.73 2.04
C GLY A 476 17.09 -5.33 0.74
N HIS A 477 17.21 -6.64 0.50
CA HIS A 477 16.64 -7.28 -0.70
C HIS A 477 15.12 -7.35 -0.68
N GLY A 478 14.57 -7.76 0.47
CA GLY A 478 13.19 -8.18 0.58
C GLY A 478 12.56 -7.90 1.93
N ARG A 479 11.33 -8.40 2.10
CA ARG A 479 10.47 -8.15 3.24
C ARG A 479 11.12 -8.47 4.57
N GLU A 480 11.84 -9.59 4.65
CA GLU A 480 12.52 -10.06 5.86
C GLU A 480 13.55 -9.05 6.37
N ALA A 481 14.27 -8.39 5.46
CA ALA A 481 15.18 -7.32 5.80
C ALA A 481 14.43 -6.04 6.18
N HIS A 482 13.40 -5.66 5.42
CA HIS A 482 12.62 -4.44 5.66
C HIS A 482 11.85 -4.45 6.98
N GLU A 483 11.38 -5.61 7.43
CA GLU A 483 10.65 -5.80 8.69
C GLU A 483 11.60 -5.90 9.90
N ASN A 484 12.92 -6.03 9.69
CA ASN A 484 13.89 -6.07 10.77
C ASN A 484 14.03 -4.68 11.42
N PRO A 485 13.73 -4.52 12.73
CA PRO A 485 13.72 -3.21 13.39
C PRO A 485 15.11 -2.57 13.43
N TRP A 486 16.18 -3.36 13.46
CA TRP A 486 17.55 -2.85 13.47
C TRP A 486 17.98 -2.38 12.08
N PHE A 487 17.53 -3.04 11.01
CA PHE A 487 17.69 -2.54 9.65
C PHE A 487 16.93 -1.22 9.44
N GLN A 488 15.68 -1.13 9.91
CA GLN A 488 14.92 0.13 9.84
C GLN A 488 15.65 1.25 10.60
N ARG A 489 16.19 0.95 11.78
CA ARG A 489 16.98 1.93 12.56
C ARG A 489 18.27 2.32 11.85
N LEU A 490 18.98 1.36 11.26
CA LEU A 490 20.19 1.59 10.47
C LEU A 490 19.90 2.53 9.30
N LEU A 491 18.89 2.24 8.48
CA LEU A 491 18.56 3.06 7.31
C LEU A 491 18.14 4.47 7.72
N ARG A 492 17.34 4.60 8.78
CA ARG A 492 16.99 5.89 9.37
C ARG A 492 18.24 6.66 9.82
N ASN A 493 19.14 6.02 10.58
CA ASN A 493 20.37 6.66 11.03
C ASN A 493 21.26 7.09 9.85
N ALA A 494 21.36 6.26 8.80
CA ALA A 494 22.10 6.58 7.57
C ALA A 494 21.54 7.84 6.90
N MET A 495 20.21 7.96 6.76
CA MET A 495 19.57 9.14 6.18
C MET A 495 19.79 10.40 7.03
N LEU A 496 19.66 10.29 8.35
CA LEU A 496 19.88 11.42 9.26
C LEU A 496 21.34 11.87 9.27
N TRP A 497 22.28 10.92 9.21
CA TRP A 497 23.70 11.22 9.16
C TRP A 497 24.10 11.79 7.80
N ALA A 498 23.57 11.25 6.69
CA ALA A 498 23.85 11.76 5.35
C ALA A 498 23.31 13.18 5.16
N SER A 499 22.13 13.49 5.72
CA SER A 499 21.55 14.85 5.69
C SER A 499 22.21 15.81 6.68
N GLY A 500 22.76 15.33 7.80
CA GLY A 500 23.53 16.12 8.78
C GLY A 500 22.76 16.49 10.02
N ARG A 501 21.67 15.78 10.24
CA ARG A 501 20.86 15.84 11.46
C ARG A 501 21.39 14.92 12.54
N LEU A 502 22.11 13.86 12.18
CA LEU A 502 22.81 12.97 13.12
C LEU A 502 24.31 13.23 13.05
N LYS A 503 24.94 13.46 14.21
CA LYS A 503 26.36 13.80 14.35
C LYS A 503 27.14 12.73 15.10
#